data_AF-A0A7G2IIZ2-F1
#
_entry.id   AF-A0A7G2IIZ2-F1
#
_cell.length_a   1.000
_cell.length_b   1.000
_cell.length_c   1.000
_cell.angle_alpha   90.00
_cell.angle_beta   90.00
_cell.angle_gamma   90.00
#
_symmetry.space_group_name_H-M   'P 1'
#
loop_
_entity.id
_entity.type
_entity.pdbx_description
1 polymer ?
#
loop_
_entity_poly.entity_id
_entity_poly.type
_entity_poly.pdbx_seq_one_letter_code
_entity_poly.pdbx_strand_id
1 'polypeptide(L)'
;MTAIKTQHGPQGVVFSSKSGSLSGHLFQLATAFGSPNTFTHASTCPAGKSIAAKVMMGGDLAMDIANTRYMVSFGHNLYEGIEVAETHELMTAQEKGAKMVSFDPRLSVFSSKADEWHALKPGGDLPVLMAMCHVMINEKIV
;
A
#
# COMPACT_ATOMS: atom_id res chain seq x y z
N MET A 1 28.06 -16.11 -15.01
CA MET A 1 26.73 -16.76 -14.90
C MET A 1 26.73 -18.20 -15.43
N THR A 2 27.27 -18.47 -16.62
CA THR A 2 27.32 -19.85 -17.18
C THR A 2 28.10 -20.84 -16.31
N ALA A 3 29.27 -20.45 -15.78
CA ALA A 3 30.04 -21.30 -14.87
C ALA A 3 29.24 -21.70 -13.61
N ILE A 4 28.52 -20.75 -13.01
CA ILE A 4 27.64 -20.99 -11.85
C ILE A 4 26.51 -21.94 -12.24
N LYS A 5 25.89 -21.73 -13.41
CA LYS A 5 24.81 -22.61 -13.92
C LYS A 5 25.29 -24.05 -14.08
N THR A 6 26.51 -24.27 -14.58
CA THR A 6 27.08 -25.61 -14.75
C THR A 6 27.40 -26.28 -13.41
N GLN A 7 27.94 -25.54 -12.44
CA GLN A 7 28.38 -26.11 -11.16
C GLN A 7 27.25 -26.28 -10.13
N HIS A 8 26.28 -25.38 -10.11
CA HIS A 8 25.28 -25.28 -9.04
C HIS A 8 23.82 -25.26 -9.56
N GLY A 9 23.63 -25.40 -10.87
CA GLY A 9 22.31 -25.25 -11.51
C GLY A 9 21.90 -23.79 -11.70
N PRO A 10 20.87 -23.53 -12.53
CA PRO A 10 20.42 -22.18 -12.83
C PRO A 10 19.84 -21.44 -11.61
N GLN A 11 19.33 -22.16 -10.61
CA GLN A 11 18.87 -21.58 -9.34
C GLN A 11 19.99 -20.91 -8.52
N GLY A 12 21.26 -21.16 -8.84
CA GLY A 12 22.39 -20.48 -8.19
C GLY A 12 22.52 -18.99 -8.52
N VAL A 13 21.66 -18.44 -9.40
CA VAL A 13 21.68 -17.02 -9.79
C VAL A 13 20.32 -16.40 -9.53
N VAL A 14 20.31 -15.24 -8.86
CA VAL A 14 19.11 -14.46 -8.60
C VAL A 14 19.00 -13.30 -9.58
N PHE A 15 17.79 -13.06 -10.08
CA PHE A 15 17.48 -11.92 -10.94
C PHE A 15 16.50 -11.00 -10.22
N SER A 16 16.89 -9.75 -10.04
CA SER A 16 16.06 -8.76 -9.35
C SER A 16 15.98 -7.47 -10.13
N SER A 17 14.77 -6.93 -10.22
CA SER A 17 14.50 -5.64 -10.84
C SER A 17 13.45 -4.88 -10.04
N LYS A 18 13.57 -3.55 -10.02
CA LYS A 18 12.44 -2.68 -9.66
C LYS A 18 11.36 -2.81 -10.73
N SER A 19 10.08 -2.73 -10.35
CA SER A 19 8.99 -2.57 -11.32
C SER A 19 9.27 -1.38 -12.25
N GLY A 20 8.87 -1.51 -13.52
CA GLY A 20 9.14 -0.53 -14.56
C GLY A 20 9.20 -1.19 -15.95
N SER A 21 9.31 -0.36 -16.98
CA SER A 21 9.24 -0.78 -18.40
C SER A 21 10.29 -1.81 -18.80
N LEU A 22 11.43 -1.87 -18.09
CA LEU A 22 12.53 -2.78 -18.40
C LEU A 22 12.52 -4.07 -17.56
N SER A 23 11.67 -4.15 -16.52
CA SER A 23 11.62 -5.32 -15.62
C SER A 23 11.27 -6.61 -16.33
N GLY A 24 10.38 -6.53 -17.34
CA GLY A 24 9.99 -7.68 -18.17
C GLY A 24 11.17 -8.34 -18.88
N HIS A 25 12.09 -7.55 -19.43
CA HIS A 25 13.28 -8.08 -20.12
C HIS A 25 14.17 -8.89 -19.17
N LEU A 26 14.35 -8.43 -17.93
CA LEU A 26 15.16 -9.15 -16.94
C LEU A 26 14.50 -10.47 -16.53
N PHE A 27 13.18 -10.48 -16.35
CA PHE A 27 12.47 -11.71 -15.96
C PHE A 27 12.29 -12.70 -17.12
N GLN A 28 12.21 -12.21 -18.35
CA GLN A 28 12.34 -13.05 -19.56
C GLN A 28 13.73 -13.67 -19.65
N LEU A 29 14.78 -12.90 -19.37
CA LEU A 29 16.15 -13.44 -19.29
C LEU A 29 16.29 -14.48 -18.17
N ALA A 30 15.72 -14.24 -16.98
CA ALA A 30 15.73 -15.20 -15.88
C ALA A 30 15.06 -16.52 -16.29
N THR A 31 13.92 -16.42 -16.97
CA THR A 31 13.18 -17.56 -17.53
C THR A 31 14.01 -18.32 -18.56
N ALA A 32 14.62 -17.61 -19.53
CA ALA A 32 15.49 -18.22 -20.55
C ALA A 32 16.77 -18.83 -19.96
N PHE A 33 17.31 -18.21 -18.91
CA PHE A 33 18.44 -18.75 -18.14
C PHE A 33 18.04 -19.99 -17.35
N GLY A 34 16.76 -20.13 -16.99
CA GLY A 34 16.19 -21.24 -16.23
C GLY A 34 16.22 -21.04 -14.72
N SER A 35 16.48 -19.81 -14.23
CA SER A 35 16.47 -19.55 -12.79
C SER A 35 15.05 -19.27 -12.31
N PRO A 36 14.54 -20.01 -11.30
CA PRO A 36 13.27 -19.69 -10.66
C PRO A 36 13.41 -18.52 -9.66
N ASN A 37 14.63 -18.10 -9.34
CA ASN A 37 14.90 -17.13 -8.30
C ASN A 37 14.79 -15.71 -8.84
N THR A 38 13.54 -15.25 -8.95
CA THR A 38 13.20 -13.88 -9.27
C THR A 38 12.53 -13.21 -8.08
N PHE A 39 12.89 -11.97 -7.80
CA PHE A 39 12.17 -11.16 -6.82
C PHE A 39 12.20 -9.70 -7.22
N THR A 40 11.21 -8.96 -6.75
CA THR A 40 11.12 -7.50 -6.88
C THR A 40 11.02 -6.89 -5.49
N HIS A 41 10.95 -5.57 -5.42
CA HIS A 41 10.56 -4.89 -4.20
C HIS A 41 9.07 -5.09 -3.83
N ALA A 42 8.28 -5.85 -4.61
CA ALA A 42 6.86 -6.07 -4.32
C ALA A 42 6.62 -6.55 -2.89
N SER A 43 7.51 -7.41 -2.36
CA SER A 43 7.41 -7.92 -0.98
C SER A 43 7.46 -6.83 0.10
N THR A 44 8.01 -5.65 -0.21
CA THR A 44 8.01 -4.48 0.67
C THR A 44 7.01 -3.42 0.21
N CYS A 45 6.83 -3.22 -1.10
CA CYS A 45 5.83 -2.34 -1.69
C CYS A 45 5.50 -2.81 -3.12
N PRO A 46 4.22 -3.07 -3.50
CA PRO A 46 2.97 -2.83 -2.76
C PRO A 46 2.25 -4.12 -2.29
N ALA A 47 2.92 -5.28 -2.18
CA ALA A 47 2.25 -6.58 -2.08
C ALA A 47 1.24 -6.70 -0.93
N GLY A 48 1.50 -6.09 0.23
CA GLY A 48 0.55 -6.11 1.35
C GLY A 48 -0.84 -5.57 0.97
N LYS A 49 -0.88 -4.38 0.34
CA LYS A 49 -2.12 -3.76 -0.14
C LYS A 49 -2.75 -4.60 -1.24
N SER A 50 -1.98 -4.99 -2.26
CA SER A 50 -2.50 -5.72 -3.41
C SER A 50 -3.03 -7.12 -3.07
N ILE A 51 -2.39 -7.83 -2.13
CA ILE A 51 -2.86 -9.14 -1.66
C ILE A 51 -4.16 -8.98 -0.87
N ALA A 52 -4.22 -8.01 0.06
CA ALA A 52 -5.43 -7.74 0.82
C ALA A 52 -6.61 -7.38 -0.10
N ALA A 53 -6.40 -6.47 -1.07
CA ALA A 53 -7.41 -6.11 -2.05
C ALA A 53 -7.87 -7.33 -2.87
N LYS A 54 -6.94 -8.17 -3.34
CA LYS A 54 -7.28 -9.36 -4.13
C LYS A 54 -8.06 -10.40 -3.32
N VAL A 55 -7.67 -10.65 -2.07
CA VAL A 55 -8.34 -11.63 -1.21
C VAL A 55 -9.74 -11.15 -0.81
N MET A 56 -9.89 -9.86 -0.50
CA MET A 56 -11.15 -9.31 -0.02
C MET A 56 -12.12 -8.92 -1.14
N MET A 57 -11.61 -8.36 -2.24
CA MET A 57 -12.40 -7.72 -3.30
C MET A 57 -12.20 -8.36 -4.68
N GLY A 58 -11.36 -9.40 -4.80
CA GLY A 58 -11.10 -10.10 -6.06
C GLY A 58 -10.19 -9.37 -7.05
N GLY A 59 -9.69 -8.18 -6.73
CA GLY A 59 -8.90 -7.34 -7.63
C GLY A 59 -8.12 -6.24 -6.92
N ASP A 60 -7.55 -5.32 -7.69
CA ASP A 60 -6.89 -4.14 -7.14
C ASP A 60 -7.93 -3.11 -6.67
N LEU A 61 -7.53 -2.26 -5.72
CA LEU A 61 -8.41 -1.26 -5.12
C LEU A 61 -7.99 0.15 -5.52
N ALA A 62 -8.83 0.81 -6.32
CA ALA A 62 -8.75 2.25 -6.55
C ALA A 62 -9.56 2.99 -5.48
N MET A 63 -9.01 4.09 -4.96
CA MET A 63 -9.67 4.94 -3.97
C MET A 63 -10.20 6.19 -4.68
N ASP A 64 -11.49 6.50 -4.55
CA ASP A 64 -12.07 7.74 -5.05
C ASP A 64 -11.88 8.86 -4.02
N ILE A 65 -10.64 9.33 -3.88
CA ILE A 65 -10.28 10.27 -2.81
C ILE A 65 -10.98 11.61 -3.05
N ALA A 66 -11.00 12.12 -4.28
CA ALA A 66 -11.54 13.45 -4.60
C ALA A 66 -13.03 13.64 -4.30
N ASN A 67 -13.80 12.55 -4.22
CA ASN A 67 -15.24 12.57 -3.93
C ASN A 67 -15.60 12.04 -2.55
N THR A 68 -14.62 11.66 -1.73
CA THR A 68 -14.91 11.24 -0.36
C THR A 68 -15.48 12.39 0.46
N ARG A 69 -16.40 12.07 1.38
CA ARG A 69 -16.96 13.00 2.37
C ARG A 69 -16.38 12.77 3.77
N TYR A 70 -15.74 11.63 3.95
CA TYR A 70 -15.20 11.18 5.23
C TYR A 70 -14.01 10.25 4.95
N MET A 71 -12.80 10.68 5.28
CA MET A 71 -11.58 9.89 5.09
C MET A 71 -11.00 9.50 6.44
N VAL A 72 -10.85 8.19 6.64
CA VAL A 72 -10.13 7.60 7.78
C VAL A 72 -8.77 7.13 7.28
N SER A 73 -7.70 7.75 7.77
CA SER A 73 -6.32 7.39 7.40
C SER A 73 -5.58 6.75 8.56
N PHE A 74 -5.01 5.57 8.33
CA PHE A 74 -4.11 4.89 9.26
C PHE A 74 -2.67 5.04 8.77
N GLY A 75 -1.95 6.04 9.30
CA GLY A 75 -0.56 6.35 8.99
C GLY A 75 -0.26 6.76 7.54
N HIS A 76 -1.26 6.79 6.65
CA HIS A 76 -1.06 7.12 5.24
C HIS A 76 -1.03 8.63 5.03
N ASN A 77 0.16 9.15 4.79
CA ASN A 77 0.41 10.59 4.78
C ASN A 77 0.62 11.12 3.37
N LEU A 78 -0.48 11.54 2.76
CA LEU A 78 -0.52 12.03 1.38
C LEU A 78 0.17 13.39 1.18
N TYR A 79 0.36 14.21 2.21
CA TYR A 79 1.04 15.49 2.04
C TYR A 79 2.57 15.40 2.08
N GLU A 80 3.12 14.35 2.71
CA GLU A 80 4.56 14.09 2.77
C GLU A 80 4.96 12.88 1.90
N GLY A 81 4.01 12.32 1.14
CA GLY A 81 4.18 11.16 0.28
C GLY A 81 4.67 11.51 -1.12
N ILE A 82 4.81 10.46 -1.95
CA ILE A 82 5.28 10.58 -3.35
C ILE A 82 4.15 10.53 -4.38
N GLU A 83 2.92 10.20 -3.96
CA GLU A 83 1.75 10.04 -4.82
C GLU A 83 1.04 11.39 -5.04
N VAL A 84 1.67 12.27 -5.82
CA VAL A 84 1.22 13.66 -6.02
C VAL A 84 -0.23 13.76 -6.53
N ALA A 85 -0.67 12.80 -7.36
CA ALA A 85 -2.04 12.75 -7.85
C ALA A 85 -3.04 12.54 -6.70
N GLU A 86 -2.80 11.55 -5.83
CA GLU A 86 -3.63 11.29 -4.65
C GLU A 86 -3.61 12.47 -3.67
N THR A 87 -2.49 13.20 -3.56
CA THR A 87 -2.42 14.45 -2.78
C THR A 87 -3.36 15.52 -3.33
N HIS A 88 -3.44 15.72 -4.64
CA HIS A 88 -4.36 16.67 -5.26
C HIS A 88 -5.83 16.27 -5.05
N GLU A 89 -6.12 14.97 -5.13
CA GLU A 89 -7.45 14.44 -4.84
C GLU A 89 -7.84 14.68 -3.39
N LEU A 90 -6.92 14.46 -2.43
CA LEU A 90 -7.13 14.78 -1.02
C LEU A 90 -7.46 16.26 -0.81
N MET A 91 -6.69 17.15 -1.43
CA MET A 91 -6.93 18.60 -1.32
C MET A 91 -8.32 18.97 -1.87
N THR A 92 -8.71 18.38 -3.00
CA THR A 92 -10.04 18.55 -3.58
C THR A 92 -11.15 18.09 -2.63
N ALA A 93 -10.97 16.95 -1.96
CA ALA A 93 -11.93 16.46 -0.99
C ALA A 93 -12.08 17.41 0.21
N GLN A 94 -10.97 17.94 0.73
CA GLN A 94 -10.99 18.90 1.83
C GLN A 94 -11.65 20.24 1.44
N GLU A 95 -11.40 20.74 0.23
CA GLU A 95 -12.08 21.93 -0.29
C GLU A 95 -13.60 21.73 -0.38
N LYS A 96 -14.05 20.51 -0.66
CA LYS A 96 -15.46 20.11 -0.63
C LYS A 96 -16.00 19.88 0.80
N GLY A 97 -15.17 20.03 1.83
CA GLY A 97 -15.54 19.85 3.23
C GLY A 97 -15.55 18.39 3.69
N ALA A 98 -14.76 17.51 3.08
CA ALA A 98 -14.60 16.15 3.57
C ALA A 98 -13.99 16.15 4.98
N LYS A 99 -14.57 15.36 5.89
CA LYS A 99 -14.04 15.19 7.24
C LYS A 99 -12.85 14.24 7.22
N MET A 100 -11.77 14.64 7.86
CA MET A 100 -10.48 13.95 7.87
C MET A 100 -10.17 13.43 9.26
N VAL A 101 -10.03 12.12 9.40
CA VAL A 101 -9.67 11.47 10.67
C VAL A 101 -8.33 10.74 10.49
N SER A 102 -7.37 11.07 11.35
CA SER A 102 -6.03 10.53 11.31
C SER A 102 -5.74 9.65 12.52
N PHE A 103 -5.31 8.43 12.24
CA PHE A 103 -4.74 7.49 13.20
C PHE A 103 -3.25 7.36 12.89
N ASP A 104 -2.41 8.01 13.68
CA ASP A 104 -0.96 8.09 13.43
C ASP A 104 -0.21 8.24 14.77
N PRO A 105 0.82 7.41 15.06
CA PRO A 105 1.64 7.58 16.26
C PRO A 105 2.34 8.94 16.36
N ARG A 106 2.62 9.59 15.23
CA ARG A 106 3.19 10.94 15.17
C ARG A 106 2.15 11.94 14.68
N LEU A 107 2.30 13.20 15.10
CA LEU A 107 1.57 14.31 14.48
C LEU A 107 2.19 14.60 13.11
N SER A 108 1.73 13.91 12.08
CA SER A 108 2.19 14.11 10.70
C SER A 108 1.61 15.37 10.05
N VAL A 109 2.09 15.78 8.87
CA VAL A 109 1.49 16.93 8.15
C VAL A 109 0.03 16.64 7.74
N PHE A 110 -0.31 15.39 7.46
CA PHE A 110 -1.71 14.98 7.30
C PHE A 110 -2.48 15.13 8.61
N SER A 111 -1.94 14.59 9.71
CA SER A 111 -2.60 14.66 11.01
C SER A 111 -2.79 16.08 11.52
N SER A 112 -1.86 17.01 11.24
CA SER A 112 -1.97 18.42 11.64
C SER A 112 -3.01 19.22 10.84
N LYS A 113 -3.47 18.67 9.71
CA LYS A 113 -4.52 19.21 8.85
C LYS A 113 -5.82 18.40 8.92
N ALA A 114 -5.85 17.35 9.74
CA ALA A 114 -7.04 16.53 9.95
C ALA A 114 -7.97 17.19 10.98
N ASP A 115 -9.27 16.91 10.88
CA ASP A 115 -10.25 17.34 11.89
C ASP A 115 -10.04 16.63 13.22
N GLU A 116 -9.61 15.37 13.17
CA GLU A 116 -9.28 14.55 14.34
C GLU A 116 -7.95 13.84 14.16
N TRP A 117 -7.13 13.86 15.21
CA TRP A 117 -5.91 13.07 15.29
C TRP A 117 -5.90 12.21 16.55
N HIS A 118 -5.70 10.91 16.34
CA HIS A 118 -5.62 9.89 17.36
C HIS A 118 -4.21 9.32 17.39
N ALA A 119 -3.47 9.63 18.45
CA ALA A 119 -2.09 9.18 18.65
C ALA A 119 -2.06 7.71 19.09
N LEU A 120 -2.04 6.80 18.12
CA LEU A 120 -1.96 5.36 18.38
C LEU A 120 -0.55 4.93 18.79
N LYS A 121 -0.44 3.83 19.54
CA LYS A 121 0.84 3.11 19.61
C LYS A 121 1.12 2.42 18.26
N PRO A 122 2.38 2.34 17.80
CA PRO A 122 2.71 1.57 16.60
C PRO A 122 2.16 0.14 16.67
N GLY A 123 1.42 -0.28 15.64
CA GLY A 123 0.71 -1.57 15.59
C GLY A 123 -0.67 -1.59 16.27
N GLY A 124 -1.15 -0.45 16.77
CA GLY A 124 -2.45 -0.29 17.42
C GLY A 124 -3.64 -0.15 16.46
N ASP A 125 -3.41 -0.21 15.15
CA ASP A 125 -4.41 0.04 14.10
C ASP A 125 -5.48 -1.05 14.06
N LEU A 126 -5.07 -2.33 14.19
CA LEU A 126 -5.98 -3.47 14.08
C LEU A 126 -7.05 -3.50 15.18
N PRO A 127 -6.72 -3.32 16.48
CA PRO A 127 -7.74 -3.22 17.53
C PRO A 127 -8.76 -2.09 17.29
N VAL A 128 -8.31 -0.94 16.78
CA VAL A 128 -9.20 0.20 16.45
C VAL A 128 -10.15 -0.18 15.33
N LEU A 129 -9.64 -0.73 14.23
CA LEU A 129 -10.46 -1.20 13.10
C LEU A 129 -11.48 -2.25 13.55
N MET A 130 -11.08 -3.21 14.38
CA MET A 130 -12.00 -4.23 14.92
C MET A 130 -13.08 -3.63 15.82
N ALA A 131 -12.75 -2.63 16.63
CA ALA A 131 -13.73 -1.91 17.45
C ALA A 131 -14.71 -1.11 16.58
N MET A 132 -14.23 -0.45 15.52
CA MET A 132 -15.10 0.24 14.55
C MET A 132 -16.08 -0.74 13.89
N CYS A 133 -15.59 -1.88 13.40
CA CYS A 133 -16.44 -2.93 12.84
C CYS A 133 -17.49 -3.43 13.85
N HIS A 134 -17.09 -3.66 15.10
CA HIS A 134 -18.01 -4.08 16.16
C HIS A 134 -19.14 -3.08 16.39
N VAL A 135 -18.82 -1.79 16.50
CA VAL A 135 -19.82 -0.73 16.65
C VAL A 135 -20.72 -0.65 15.43
N MET A 136 -20.15 -0.68 14.22
CA MET A 136 -20.94 -0.61 12.98
C MET A 136 -21.98 -1.73 12.87
N ILE A 137 -21.60 -2.96 13.24
CA ILE A 137 -22.49 -4.12 13.22
C ILE A 137 -23.59 -3.99 14.30
N ASN A 138 -23.21 -3.62 15.53
CA ASN A 138 -24.16 -3.53 16.65
C ASN A 138 -25.19 -2.41 16.44
N GLU A 139 -24.74 -1.27 15.93
CA GLU A 139 -25.59 -0.10 15.66
C GLU A 139 -26.32 -0.20 14.31
N LYS A 140 -26.06 -1.25 13.51
CA LYS A 140 -26.67 -1.52 12.20
C LYS A 140 -26.54 -0.36 11.21
N ILE A 141 -25.32 0.17 11.11
CA ILE A 141 -24.97 1.27 10.19
C ILE A 141 -24.11 0.80 9.00
N VAL A 142 -24.16 -0.51 8.73
CA VAL A 142 -23.57 -1.19 7.56
C VAL A 142 -24.66 -1.86 6.73
#